data_AF-A0A0T5PKT2-F1
#
_entry.id   AF-A0A0T5PKT2-F1
#
_cell.length_a   1.000
_cell.length_b   1.000
_cell.length_c   1.000
_cell.angle_alpha   90.00
_cell.angle_beta   90.00
_cell.angle_gamma   90.00
#
_symmetry.space_group_name_H-M   'P 1'
#
loop_
_entity.id
_entity.type
_entity.pdbx_description
1 polymer ?
#
loop_
_entity_poly.entity_id
_entity_poly.type
_entity_poly.pdbx_seq_one_letter_code
_entity_poly.pdbx_strand_id
1 'polypeptide(L)'
;MNLAFVKKSVFVRNLEQLLGLLYSPNHACFYREALDFFQQRQTRQQELHLAEQRWQQAQQGTNADVLKQTRKTFTDLQFVDEKQRIARWQSLLQAAEALLQLSEGSQASDSQMLSARLLGGLLITSASNKRKLLLLEYAYKPLYRALLSLRLLEHLLEQQILKDPQWQAWYLHRDITQPAECEYRQKLQLPLVMATFLQHFGQLDPDAQFLLTAASDNVPEKAFSAQEREHFLALTLQGSLQLLQQGLGQLPFSRGNKEQREYHVQQQQFLQQQLQRFITAKADTPLGSLFKVPQAYTSIVLPGRSRYNYDALPRAALLMREAAARGDYNGLLVDCLFRIVGLFPQGYGMVFTPLGDDGKPQLKYEFAIVNSLYPEKPEQPLCRVVSRNQQYRNTGYNISLSTELNLYFKPARDRLKTLPEQRLKELLNMLYQDGEAKYLSRLVPKCWQPENFFSVPEHQNLWHSAQQRQN
;
A
#
# COMPACT_ATOMS: atom_id res chain seq x y z
N MET A 1 4.02 -30.66 -14.92
CA MET A 1 2.83 -30.72 -14.03
C MET A 1 1.77 -29.81 -14.61
N ASN A 2 0.62 -30.37 -14.99
CA ASN A 2 -0.53 -29.61 -15.46
C ASN A 2 -0.92 -28.57 -14.40
N LEU A 3 -0.87 -27.29 -14.78
CA LEU A 3 -1.45 -26.17 -14.03
C LEU A 3 -2.97 -26.32 -14.06
N ALA A 4 -3.49 -27.26 -13.27
CA ALA A 4 -4.90 -27.26 -12.90
C ALA A 4 -5.19 -25.88 -12.32
N PHE A 5 -6.22 -25.20 -12.84
CA PHE A 5 -6.70 -23.93 -12.34
C PHE A 5 -6.94 -24.04 -10.83
N VAL A 6 -5.95 -23.64 -10.02
CA VAL A 6 -6.09 -23.58 -8.56
C VAL A 6 -7.21 -22.59 -8.29
N LYS A 7 -8.34 -23.07 -7.77
CA LYS A 7 -9.52 -22.25 -7.48
C LYS A 7 -9.16 -21.18 -6.44
N LYS A 8 -8.77 -19.98 -6.85
CA LYS A 8 -8.45 -18.89 -5.91
C LYS A 8 -9.70 -18.42 -5.16
N SER A 9 -9.55 -18.02 -3.90
CA SER A 9 -10.65 -17.37 -3.16
C SER A 9 -11.10 -16.08 -3.86
N VAL A 10 -12.33 -15.64 -3.58
CA VAL A 10 -12.85 -14.34 -4.08
C VAL A 10 -11.92 -13.20 -3.65
N PHE A 11 -11.45 -13.23 -2.40
CA PHE A 11 -10.55 -12.20 -1.89
C PHE A 11 -9.24 -12.11 -2.69
N VAL A 12 -8.56 -13.23 -2.92
CA VAL A 12 -7.29 -13.22 -3.66
C VAL A 12 -7.50 -12.78 -5.11
N ARG A 13 -8.62 -13.14 -5.75
CA ARG A 13 -8.96 -12.63 -7.09
C ARG A 13 -9.14 -11.11 -7.10
N ASN A 14 -9.87 -10.57 -6.14
CA ASN A 14 -10.08 -9.12 -6.01
C ASN A 14 -8.75 -8.38 -5.71
N LEU A 15 -7.87 -8.99 -4.91
CA LEU A 15 -6.53 -8.46 -4.65
C LEU A 15 -5.68 -8.43 -5.92
N GLU A 16 -5.68 -9.50 -6.72
CA GLU A 16 -4.95 -9.55 -8.00
C GLU A 16 -5.50 -8.54 -9.02
N GLN A 17 -6.82 -8.36 -9.05
CA GLN A 17 -7.46 -7.33 -9.86
C GLN A 17 -7.00 -5.92 -9.41
N LEU A 18 -7.03 -5.64 -8.11
CA LEU A 18 -6.57 -4.36 -7.54
C LEU A 18 -5.09 -4.09 -7.89
N LEU A 19 -4.23 -5.10 -7.76
CA LEU A 19 -2.82 -5.00 -8.16
C LEU A 19 -2.70 -4.68 -9.66
N GLY A 20 -3.51 -5.34 -10.49
CA GLY A 20 -3.55 -5.14 -11.94
C GLY A 20 -3.97 -3.74 -12.38
N LEU A 21 -4.79 -3.03 -11.59
CA LEU A 21 -5.19 -1.64 -11.86
C LEU A 21 -4.01 -0.67 -11.77
N LEU A 22 -3.07 -0.92 -10.84
CA LEU A 22 -1.87 -0.09 -10.71
C LEU A 22 -0.72 -0.56 -11.60
N TYR A 23 -0.46 -1.87 -11.66
CA TYR A 23 0.60 -2.43 -12.48
C TYR A 23 0.19 -3.75 -13.15
N SER A 24 0.29 -3.78 -14.47
CA SER A 24 0.09 -4.97 -15.29
C SER A 24 1.05 -4.98 -16.48
N PRO A 25 1.79 -6.08 -16.72
CA PRO A 25 2.72 -6.17 -17.85
C PRO A 25 2.02 -6.39 -19.19
N ASN A 26 0.72 -6.68 -19.21
CA ASN A 26 -0.01 -7.06 -20.43
C ASN A 26 -1.24 -6.18 -20.70
N HIS A 27 -1.71 -5.40 -19.73
CA HIS A 27 -2.95 -4.63 -19.83
C HIS A 27 -2.74 -3.15 -19.52
N ALA A 28 -3.67 -2.30 -19.91
CA ALA A 28 -3.70 -0.90 -19.49
C ALA A 28 -3.83 -0.83 -17.96
N CYS A 29 -3.03 0.03 -17.34
CA CYS A 29 -2.97 0.24 -15.89
C CYS A 29 -2.36 1.60 -15.61
N PHE A 30 -2.55 2.11 -14.39
CA PHE A 30 -2.10 3.45 -14.03
C PHE A 30 -0.59 3.65 -14.19
N TYR A 31 0.24 2.63 -13.96
CA TYR A 31 1.69 2.69 -14.19
C TYR A 31 2.04 3.03 -15.64
N ARG A 32 1.44 2.35 -16.62
CA ARG A 32 1.74 2.57 -18.04
C ARG A 32 1.31 3.96 -18.48
N GLU A 33 0.08 4.30 -18.11
CA GLU A 33 -0.51 5.62 -18.28
C GLU A 33 0.39 6.75 -17.74
N ALA A 34 0.92 6.61 -16.52
CA ALA A 34 1.83 7.58 -15.94
C ALA A 34 3.21 7.60 -16.63
N LEU A 35 3.74 6.42 -16.98
CA LEU A 35 5.03 6.29 -17.66
C LEU A 35 5.00 6.95 -19.05
N ASP A 36 3.98 6.65 -19.85
CA ASP A 36 3.80 7.20 -21.20
C ASP A 36 3.72 8.73 -21.17
N PHE A 37 3.09 9.29 -20.13
CA PHE A 37 3.12 10.74 -19.92
C PHE A 37 4.52 11.28 -19.69
N PHE A 38 5.27 10.72 -18.74
CA PHE A 38 6.62 11.23 -18.46
C PHE A 38 7.56 11.10 -19.66
N GLN A 39 7.42 10.05 -20.45
CA GLN A 39 8.22 9.82 -21.66
C GLN A 39 7.86 10.77 -22.81
N GLN A 40 6.58 11.09 -22.99
CA GLN A 40 6.11 11.82 -24.18
C GLN A 40 5.75 13.28 -23.93
N ARG A 41 5.69 13.74 -22.66
CA ARG A 41 5.21 15.09 -22.30
C ARG A 41 5.89 16.21 -23.05
N GLN A 42 7.23 16.20 -23.15
CA GLN A 42 7.99 17.30 -23.74
C GLN A 42 7.73 17.37 -25.25
N THR A 43 7.81 16.21 -25.93
CA THR A 43 7.52 16.10 -27.36
C THR A 43 6.10 16.54 -27.67
N ARG A 44 5.10 16.05 -26.92
CA ARG A 44 3.69 16.42 -27.13
C ARG A 44 3.40 17.90 -26.89
N GLN A 45 3.98 18.49 -25.84
CA GLN A 45 3.84 19.92 -25.57
C GLN A 45 4.44 20.76 -26.70
N GLN A 46 5.59 20.36 -27.23
CA GLN A 46 6.22 21.04 -28.37
C GLN A 46 5.38 20.90 -29.65
N GLU A 47 4.88 19.69 -29.94
CA GLU A 47 4.02 19.45 -31.10
C GLU A 47 2.72 20.26 -31.05
N LEU A 48 2.06 20.30 -29.90
CA LEU A 48 0.85 21.11 -29.69
C LEU A 48 1.14 22.60 -29.85
N HIS A 49 2.22 23.11 -29.27
CA HIS A 49 2.59 24.52 -29.37
C HIS A 49 2.94 24.91 -30.82
N LEU A 50 3.68 24.07 -31.54
CA LEU A 50 3.99 24.30 -32.96
C LEU A 50 2.73 24.26 -33.83
N ALA A 51 1.80 23.33 -33.55
CA ALA A 51 0.52 23.25 -34.25
C ALA A 51 -0.36 24.48 -33.98
N GLU A 52 -0.38 24.97 -32.74
CA GLU A 52 -1.09 26.19 -32.35
C GLU A 52 -0.52 27.42 -33.07
N GLN A 53 0.80 27.59 -33.07
CA GLN A 53 1.47 28.69 -33.77
C GLN A 53 1.17 28.68 -35.27
N ARG A 54 1.23 27.51 -35.92
CA ARG A 54 0.89 27.38 -37.34
C ARG A 54 -0.57 27.73 -37.62
N TRP A 55 -1.48 27.34 -36.73
CA TRP A 55 -2.90 27.70 -36.86
C TRP A 55 -3.12 29.21 -36.68
N GLN A 56 -2.47 29.85 -35.71
CA GLN A 56 -2.54 31.31 -35.50
C GLN A 56 -1.95 32.09 -36.69
N GLN A 57 -0.83 31.63 -37.26
CA GLN A 57 -0.27 32.22 -38.48
C GLN A 57 -1.20 32.05 -39.68
N ALA A 58 -1.83 30.88 -39.83
CA ALA A 58 -2.79 30.62 -40.90
C ALA A 58 -4.07 31.48 -40.78
N GLN A 59 -4.46 31.92 -39.58
CA GLN A 59 -5.57 32.87 -39.40
C GLN A 59 -5.28 34.26 -39.98
N GLN A 60 -4.01 34.64 -40.07
CA GLN A 60 -3.59 35.92 -40.65
C GLN A 60 -3.40 35.84 -42.18
N GLY A 61 -3.42 34.64 -42.75
CA GLY A 61 -3.28 34.40 -44.18
C GLY A 61 -4.62 34.32 -44.93
N THR A 62 -4.57 34.44 -46.26
CA THR A 62 -5.75 34.38 -47.15
C THR A 62 -6.08 32.97 -47.66
N ASN A 63 -5.25 31.95 -47.39
CA ASN A 63 -5.45 30.60 -47.91
C ASN A 63 -6.37 29.76 -47.01
N ALA A 64 -7.62 29.57 -47.45
CA ALA A 64 -8.66 28.85 -46.71
C ALA A 64 -8.35 27.35 -46.48
N ASP A 65 -7.66 26.69 -47.41
CA ASP A 65 -7.33 25.26 -47.29
C ASP A 65 -6.25 25.04 -46.23
N VAL A 66 -5.24 25.92 -46.18
CA VAL A 66 -4.18 25.90 -45.16
C VAL A 66 -4.76 26.16 -43.77
N LEU A 67 -5.70 27.11 -43.64
CA LEU A 67 -6.40 27.37 -42.38
C LEU A 67 -7.21 26.15 -41.91
N LYS A 68 -7.91 25.48 -42.82
CA LYS A 68 -8.69 24.27 -42.50
C LYS A 68 -7.79 23.11 -42.08
N GLN A 69 -6.67 22.89 -42.78
CA GLN A 69 -5.73 21.81 -42.47
C GLN A 69 -5.01 22.05 -41.13
N THR A 70 -4.47 23.24 -40.90
CA THR A 70 -3.78 23.59 -39.64
C THR A 70 -4.72 23.52 -38.44
N ARG A 71 -5.97 24.00 -38.58
CA ARG A 71 -7.01 23.85 -37.56
C ARG A 71 -7.27 22.38 -37.26
N LYS A 72 -7.45 21.54 -38.28
CA LYS A 72 -7.70 20.10 -38.12
C LYS A 72 -6.55 19.42 -37.37
N THR A 73 -5.31 19.66 -37.78
CA THR A 73 -4.13 19.09 -37.10
C THR A 73 -4.08 19.49 -35.63
N PHE A 74 -4.31 20.76 -35.31
CA PHE A 74 -4.34 21.23 -33.93
C PHE A 74 -5.46 20.57 -33.12
N THR A 75 -6.69 20.51 -33.65
CA THR A 75 -7.82 19.87 -32.96
C THR A 75 -7.64 18.37 -32.78
N ASP A 76 -7.05 17.68 -33.76
CA ASP A 76 -6.78 16.24 -33.68
C ASP A 76 -5.75 15.95 -32.58
N LEU A 77 -4.68 16.75 -32.48
CA LEU A 77 -3.68 16.64 -31.42
C LEU A 77 -4.28 16.93 -30.03
N GLN A 78 -5.09 17.98 -29.91
CA GLN A 78 -5.79 18.29 -28.66
C GLN A 78 -6.72 17.15 -28.22
N PHE A 79 -7.45 16.56 -29.17
CA PHE A 79 -8.35 15.44 -28.88
C PHE A 79 -7.60 14.20 -28.38
N VAL A 80 -6.45 13.88 -28.98
CA VAL A 80 -5.60 12.76 -28.55
C VAL A 80 -5.06 12.99 -27.15
N ASP A 81 -4.55 14.19 -26.86
CA ASP A 81 -4.01 14.53 -25.54
C ASP A 81 -5.11 14.49 -24.46
N GLU A 82 -6.29 15.06 -24.75
CA GLU A 82 -7.45 15.03 -23.86
C GLU A 82 -7.90 13.59 -23.57
N LYS A 83 -7.98 12.75 -24.61
CA LYS A 83 -8.36 11.34 -24.47
C LYS A 83 -7.41 10.59 -23.53
N GLN A 84 -6.10 10.79 -23.70
CA GLN A 84 -5.10 10.15 -22.85
C GLN A 84 -5.19 10.69 -21.42
N ARG A 85 -5.33 12.01 -21.24
CA ARG A 85 -5.54 12.63 -19.92
C ARG A 85 -6.73 12.00 -19.18
N ILE A 86 -7.88 11.85 -19.86
CA ILE A 86 -9.08 11.22 -19.29
C ILE A 86 -8.81 9.76 -18.92
N ALA A 87 -8.13 8.99 -19.77
CA ALA A 87 -7.79 7.59 -19.50
C ALA A 87 -6.91 7.44 -18.25
N ARG A 88 -5.91 8.32 -18.08
CA ARG A 88 -5.06 8.37 -16.89
C ARG A 88 -5.85 8.71 -15.63
N TRP A 89 -6.74 9.70 -15.73
CA TRP A 89 -7.63 10.08 -14.63
C TRP A 89 -8.53 8.91 -14.21
N GLN A 90 -9.18 8.27 -15.17
CA GLN A 90 -10.06 7.12 -14.92
C GLN A 90 -9.30 5.97 -14.28
N SER A 91 -8.08 5.69 -14.75
CA SER A 91 -7.22 4.63 -14.18
C SER A 91 -6.85 4.91 -12.72
N LEU A 92 -6.49 6.17 -12.40
CA LEU A 92 -6.20 6.58 -11.02
C LEU A 92 -7.43 6.44 -10.12
N LEU A 93 -8.56 6.99 -10.57
CA LEU A 93 -9.82 6.98 -9.83
C LEU A 93 -10.30 5.54 -9.59
N GLN A 94 -10.24 4.70 -10.62
CA GLN A 94 -10.62 3.29 -10.52
C GLN A 94 -9.76 2.53 -9.51
N ALA A 95 -8.44 2.74 -9.51
CA ALA A 95 -7.55 2.11 -8.53
C ALA A 95 -7.85 2.59 -7.10
N ALA A 96 -8.10 3.89 -6.91
CA ALA A 96 -8.41 4.46 -5.61
C ALA A 96 -9.77 3.98 -5.06
N GLU A 97 -10.80 3.97 -5.89
CA GLU A 97 -12.13 3.44 -5.54
C GLU A 97 -12.08 1.94 -5.25
N ALA A 98 -11.35 1.16 -6.05
CA ALA A 98 -11.21 -0.28 -5.81
C ALA A 98 -10.50 -0.58 -4.48
N LEU A 99 -9.51 0.23 -4.08
CA LEU A 99 -8.88 0.10 -2.76
C LEU A 99 -9.89 0.40 -1.65
N LEU A 100 -10.64 1.51 -1.75
CA LEU A 100 -11.67 1.87 -0.76
C LEU A 100 -12.78 0.81 -0.66
N GLN A 101 -13.22 0.25 -1.79
CA GLN A 101 -14.21 -0.83 -1.80
C GLN A 101 -13.72 -2.10 -1.09
N LEU A 102 -12.41 -2.35 -1.06
CA LEU A 102 -11.83 -3.52 -0.41
C LEU A 102 -11.40 -3.27 1.04
N SER A 103 -11.31 -2.00 1.47
CA SER A 103 -10.88 -1.60 2.82
C SER A 103 -12.00 -1.06 3.71
N GLU A 104 -13.08 -0.51 3.13
CA GLU A 104 -14.18 0.10 3.89
C GLU A 104 -15.38 -0.83 4.02
N GLY A 105 -15.89 -0.93 5.24
CA GLY A 105 -17.11 -1.67 5.57
C GLY A 105 -18.17 -0.76 6.17
N SER A 106 -19.33 -1.33 6.52
CA SER A 106 -20.48 -0.58 7.02
C SER A 106 -20.26 0.05 8.41
N GLN A 107 -19.28 -0.45 9.16
CA GLN A 107 -18.90 0.03 10.48
C GLN A 107 -17.39 0.08 10.64
N ALA A 108 -16.91 0.80 11.66
CA ALA A 108 -15.48 0.93 11.94
C ALA A 108 -14.77 -0.42 12.15
N SER A 109 -15.42 -1.37 12.84
CA SER A 109 -14.90 -2.73 13.04
C SER A 109 -14.75 -3.50 11.72
N ASP A 110 -15.70 -3.36 10.80
CA ASP A 110 -15.63 -3.97 9.47
C ASP A 110 -14.48 -3.38 8.67
N SER A 111 -14.38 -2.05 8.64
CA SER A 111 -13.28 -1.30 8.03
C SER A 111 -11.91 -1.75 8.57
N GLN A 112 -11.79 -2.01 9.87
CA GLN A 112 -10.57 -2.54 10.48
C GLN A 112 -10.27 -3.98 10.04
N MET A 113 -11.27 -4.87 10.03
CA MET A 113 -11.11 -6.26 9.59
C MET A 113 -10.72 -6.35 8.11
N LEU A 114 -11.39 -5.59 7.25
CA LEU A 114 -11.12 -5.50 5.82
C LEU A 114 -9.71 -4.95 5.55
N SER A 115 -9.31 -3.92 6.29
CA SER A 115 -7.94 -3.38 6.23
C SER A 115 -6.90 -4.39 6.69
N ALA A 116 -7.14 -5.11 7.80
CA ALA A 116 -6.25 -6.16 8.26
C ALA A 116 -6.10 -7.29 7.23
N ARG A 117 -7.21 -7.66 6.59
CA ARG A 117 -7.26 -8.63 5.50
C ARG A 117 -6.45 -8.19 4.30
N LEU A 118 -6.62 -6.94 3.86
CA LEU A 118 -5.93 -6.40 2.70
C LEU A 118 -4.43 -6.22 2.97
N LEU A 119 -4.02 -5.66 4.12
CA LEU A 119 -2.61 -5.57 4.53
C LEU A 119 -1.96 -6.96 4.62
N GLY A 120 -2.64 -7.91 5.25
CA GLY A 120 -2.16 -9.29 5.37
C GLY A 120 -2.00 -9.97 4.00
N GLY A 121 -3.01 -9.87 3.14
CA GLY A 121 -2.95 -10.42 1.79
C GLY A 121 -1.82 -9.80 0.96
N LEU A 122 -1.63 -8.48 1.04
CA LEU A 122 -0.52 -7.78 0.37
C LEU A 122 0.84 -8.29 0.87
N LEU A 123 1.04 -8.41 2.18
CA LEU A 123 2.31 -8.92 2.73
C LEU A 123 2.57 -10.36 2.31
N ILE A 124 1.61 -11.26 2.52
CA ILE A 124 1.78 -12.69 2.28
C ILE A 124 2.05 -12.96 0.79
N THR A 125 1.27 -12.35 -0.12
CA THR A 125 1.41 -12.58 -1.56
C THR A 125 2.57 -11.82 -2.21
N SER A 126 3.13 -10.80 -1.53
CA SER A 126 4.34 -10.13 -2.03
C SER A 126 5.57 -11.04 -2.00
N ALA A 127 5.61 -12.01 -1.08
CA ALA A 127 6.74 -12.92 -0.92
C ALA A 127 6.93 -13.84 -2.14
N SER A 128 5.83 -14.33 -2.73
CA SER A 128 5.82 -15.10 -3.98
C SER A 128 6.31 -14.30 -5.18
N ASN A 129 6.10 -12.98 -5.12
CA ASN A 129 6.33 -12.07 -6.23
C ASN A 129 7.67 -11.33 -6.14
N LYS A 130 8.59 -11.74 -5.26
CA LYS A 130 9.94 -11.13 -5.14
C LYS A 130 10.71 -11.08 -6.46
N ARG A 131 10.40 -11.95 -7.42
CA ARG A 131 10.98 -11.95 -8.78
C ARG A 131 10.40 -10.85 -9.70
N LYS A 132 9.30 -10.22 -9.32
CA LYS A 132 8.60 -9.16 -10.06
C LYS A 132 8.77 -7.82 -9.33
N LEU A 133 9.98 -7.27 -9.36
CA LEU A 133 10.33 -6.02 -8.67
C LEU A 133 9.38 -4.87 -9.01
N LEU A 134 9.00 -4.71 -10.27
CA LEU A 134 8.08 -3.66 -10.71
C LEU A 134 6.66 -3.82 -10.13
N LEU A 135 6.18 -5.06 -9.98
CA LEU A 135 4.87 -5.31 -9.35
C LEU A 135 4.91 -4.96 -7.86
N LEU A 136 6.01 -5.31 -7.18
CA LEU A 136 6.23 -4.93 -5.78
C LEU A 136 6.27 -3.40 -5.63
N GLU A 137 7.05 -2.73 -6.47
CA GLU A 137 7.26 -1.29 -6.43
C GLU A 137 5.99 -0.51 -6.79
N TYR A 138 5.36 -0.82 -7.92
CA TYR A 138 4.29 0.01 -8.48
C TYR A 138 2.87 -0.48 -8.20
N ALA A 139 2.69 -1.60 -7.48
CA ALA A 139 1.37 -2.01 -7.00
C ALA A 139 1.35 -2.31 -5.50
N TYR A 140 2.18 -3.24 -5.01
CA TYR A 140 2.12 -3.64 -3.59
C TYR A 140 2.42 -2.49 -2.62
N LYS A 141 3.54 -1.78 -2.81
CA LYS A 141 3.93 -0.65 -1.95
C LYS A 141 2.90 0.48 -1.94
N PRO A 142 2.44 1.03 -3.10
CA PRO A 142 1.47 2.12 -3.07
C PRO A 142 0.15 1.73 -2.41
N LEU A 143 -0.36 0.50 -2.64
CA LEU A 143 -1.59 0.02 -1.98
C LEU A 143 -1.39 -0.12 -0.47
N TYR A 144 -0.30 -0.76 -0.05
CA TYR A 144 0.00 -0.96 1.38
C TYR A 144 0.15 0.39 2.10
N ARG A 145 0.84 1.34 1.46
CA ARG A 145 0.99 2.71 1.96
C ARG A 145 -0.34 3.44 2.07
N ALA A 146 -1.16 3.43 1.02
CA ALA A 146 -2.45 4.14 0.99
C ALA A 146 -3.40 3.63 2.08
N LEU A 147 -3.45 2.32 2.28
CA LEU A 147 -4.28 1.70 3.31
C LEU A 147 -3.83 2.09 4.73
N LEU A 148 -2.53 2.13 4.98
CA LEU A 148 -2.00 2.62 6.26
C LEU A 148 -2.27 4.11 6.47
N SER A 149 -2.13 4.94 5.42
CA SER A 149 -2.48 6.36 5.49
C SER A 149 -3.96 6.56 5.86
N LEU A 150 -4.87 5.76 5.31
CA LEU A 150 -6.31 5.81 5.66
C LEU A 150 -6.56 5.49 7.12
N ARG A 151 -6.04 4.36 7.62
CA ARG A 151 -6.22 3.96 9.02
C ARG A 151 -5.55 4.93 9.99
N LEU A 152 -4.39 5.49 9.62
CA LEU A 152 -3.73 6.52 10.42
C LEU A 152 -4.55 7.81 10.44
N LEU A 153 -5.10 8.27 9.30
CA LEU A 153 -5.97 9.45 9.25
C LEU A 153 -7.16 9.31 10.20
N GLU A 154 -7.88 8.19 10.13
CA GLU A 154 -9.04 7.93 10.99
C GLU A 154 -8.68 7.94 12.47
N HIS A 155 -7.58 7.28 12.83
CA HIS A 155 -7.09 7.28 14.20
C HIS A 155 -6.74 8.70 14.67
N LEU A 156 -6.08 9.51 13.84
CA LEU A 156 -5.71 10.88 14.19
C LEU A 156 -6.94 11.80 14.34
N LEU A 157 -7.98 11.60 13.54
CA LEU A 157 -9.24 12.33 13.65
C LEU A 157 -10.01 11.92 14.90
N GLU A 158 -10.14 10.61 15.16
CA GLU A 158 -10.80 10.06 16.34
C GLU A 158 -10.13 10.51 17.65
N GLN A 159 -8.79 10.54 17.68
CA GLN A 159 -8.03 11.01 18.84
C GLN A 159 -7.87 12.54 18.90
N GLN A 160 -8.49 13.29 17.97
CA GLN A 160 -8.39 14.76 17.85
C GLN A 160 -6.95 15.30 17.80
N ILE A 161 -6.01 14.49 17.31
CA ILE A 161 -4.62 14.90 17.07
C ILE A 161 -4.57 15.82 15.84
N LEU A 162 -5.34 15.47 14.80
CA LEU A 162 -5.54 16.33 13.64
C LEU A 162 -6.79 17.21 13.87
N LYS A 163 -6.56 18.52 13.98
CA LYS A 163 -7.57 19.50 14.47
C LYS A 163 -8.21 20.37 13.37
N ASP A 164 -8.11 19.97 12.10
CA ASP A 164 -8.78 20.69 11.01
C ASP A 164 -10.30 20.59 11.23
N PRO A 165 -11.01 21.71 11.52
CA PRO A 165 -12.42 21.65 11.92
C PRO A 165 -13.33 21.08 10.83
N GLN A 166 -13.00 21.33 9.55
CA GLN A 166 -13.77 20.79 8.44
C GLN A 166 -13.62 19.28 8.36
N TRP A 167 -12.41 18.76 8.59
CA TRP A 167 -12.15 17.32 8.51
C TRP A 167 -12.82 16.58 9.67
N GLN A 168 -12.83 17.19 10.85
CA GLN A 168 -13.58 16.67 11.99
C GLN A 168 -15.09 16.65 11.71
N ALA A 169 -15.64 17.73 11.15
CA ALA A 169 -17.05 17.76 10.76
C ALA A 169 -17.40 16.68 9.74
N TRP A 170 -16.61 16.55 8.66
CA TRP A 170 -16.81 15.50 7.66
C TRP A 170 -16.72 14.11 8.27
N TYR A 171 -15.73 13.86 9.12
CA TYR A 171 -15.56 12.57 9.79
C TYR A 171 -16.74 12.23 10.69
N LEU A 172 -17.23 13.17 11.49
CA LEU A 172 -18.37 12.97 12.39
C LEU A 172 -19.68 12.73 11.63
N HIS A 173 -19.89 13.42 10.51
CA HIS A 173 -21.10 13.33 9.68
C HIS A 173 -20.98 12.34 8.51
N ARG A 174 -19.99 11.43 8.55
CA ARG A 174 -19.78 10.47 7.46
C ARG A 174 -20.97 9.51 7.33
N ASP A 175 -21.55 9.46 6.13
CA ASP A 175 -22.52 8.42 5.78
C ASP A 175 -21.81 7.33 4.96
N ILE A 176 -21.74 6.14 5.54
CA ILE A 176 -21.09 4.98 4.93
C ILE A 176 -22.03 4.30 3.92
N THR A 177 -23.35 4.47 4.09
CA THR A 177 -24.37 3.84 3.24
C THR A 177 -24.49 4.52 1.88
N GLN A 178 -24.13 5.80 1.79
CA GLN A 178 -24.11 6.58 0.55
C GLN A 178 -22.71 7.12 0.23
N PRO A 179 -21.78 6.27 -0.22
CA PRO A 179 -20.39 6.65 -0.47
C PRO A 179 -20.21 7.83 -1.43
N ALA A 180 -21.08 7.95 -2.44
CA ALA A 180 -21.00 9.01 -3.44
C ALA A 180 -21.35 10.40 -2.88
N GLU A 181 -22.20 10.46 -1.84
CA GLU A 181 -22.66 11.70 -1.22
C GLU A 181 -21.88 12.05 0.06
N CYS A 182 -21.15 11.07 0.60
CA CYS A 182 -20.35 11.22 1.81
C CYS A 182 -19.16 12.16 1.61
N GLU A 183 -19.22 13.34 2.22
CA GLU A 183 -18.15 14.35 2.13
C GLU A 183 -16.82 13.82 2.67
N TYR A 184 -16.83 13.04 3.76
CA TYR A 184 -15.61 12.42 4.28
C TYR A 184 -14.92 11.53 3.23
N ARG A 185 -15.70 10.74 2.49
CA ARG A 185 -15.16 9.89 1.44
C ARG A 185 -14.65 10.71 0.27
N GLN A 186 -15.50 11.58 -0.28
CA GLN A 186 -15.22 12.31 -1.52
C GLN A 186 -14.16 13.41 -1.35
N LYS A 187 -14.12 14.07 -0.19
CA LYS A 187 -13.22 15.21 0.09
C LYS A 187 -11.96 14.83 0.88
N LEU A 188 -11.94 13.68 1.57
CA LEU A 188 -10.75 13.22 2.32
C LEU A 188 -10.25 11.85 1.91
N GLN A 189 -11.01 10.77 2.09
CA GLN A 189 -10.48 9.41 1.90
C GLN A 189 -10.00 9.19 0.46
N LEU A 190 -10.83 9.51 -0.53
CA LEU A 190 -10.51 9.33 -1.94
C LEU A 190 -9.32 10.21 -2.37
N PRO A 191 -9.30 11.54 -2.08
CA PRO A 191 -8.13 12.37 -2.35
C PRO A 191 -6.86 11.90 -1.64
N LEU A 192 -6.95 11.36 -0.42
CA LEU A 192 -5.79 10.85 0.33
C LEU A 192 -5.15 9.65 -0.38
N VAL A 193 -5.98 8.71 -0.85
CA VAL A 193 -5.52 7.54 -1.62
C VAL A 193 -4.90 7.97 -2.94
N MET A 194 -5.59 8.84 -3.69
CA MET A 194 -5.09 9.39 -4.95
C MET A 194 -3.76 10.11 -4.76
N ALA A 195 -3.64 10.97 -3.73
CA ALA A 195 -2.40 11.67 -3.43
C ALA A 195 -1.27 10.70 -3.04
N THR A 196 -1.57 9.62 -2.33
CA THR A 196 -0.58 8.59 -2.00
C THR A 196 -0.03 7.91 -3.25
N PHE A 197 -0.90 7.60 -4.22
CA PHE A 197 -0.48 7.07 -5.51
C PHE A 197 0.32 8.12 -6.30
N LEU A 198 -0.17 9.35 -6.45
CA LEU A 198 0.55 10.42 -7.16
C LEU A 198 1.94 10.69 -6.58
N GLN A 199 2.08 10.73 -5.25
CA GLN A 199 3.38 10.83 -4.58
C GLN A 199 4.31 9.66 -4.91
N HIS A 200 3.76 8.46 -5.07
CA HIS A 200 4.54 7.27 -5.41
C HIS A 200 4.95 7.23 -6.87
N PHE A 201 4.04 7.57 -7.78
CA PHE A 201 4.27 7.53 -9.23
C PHE A 201 5.05 8.75 -9.75
N GLY A 202 5.22 9.81 -8.96
CA GLY A 202 6.13 10.93 -9.28
C GLY A 202 7.58 10.49 -9.46
N GLN A 203 7.98 9.34 -8.90
CA GLN A 203 9.31 8.76 -9.12
C GLN A 203 9.56 8.32 -10.58
N LEU A 204 8.51 8.21 -11.41
CA LEU A 204 8.64 7.91 -12.84
C LEU A 204 9.16 9.09 -13.66
N ASP A 205 9.35 10.26 -13.03
CA ASP A 205 10.00 11.38 -13.69
C ASP A 205 11.37 10.95 -14.26
N PRO A 206 11.70 11.31 -15.52
CA PRO A 206 12.93 10.84 -16.17
C PRO A 206 14.19 11.20 -15.40
N ASP A 207 14.24 12.37 -14.74
CA ASP A 207 15.40 12.81 -13.97
C ASP A 207 15.52 12.00 -12.67
N ALA A 208 14.39 11.69 -12.03
CA ALA A 208 14.36 10.80 -10.87
C ALA A 208 14.77 9.37 -11.23
N GLN A 209 14.31 8.86 -12.38
CA GLN A 209 14.71 7.55 -12.91
C GLN A 209 16.19 7.51 -13.27
N PHE A 210 16.71 8.57 -13.88
CA PHE A 210 18.14 8.69 -14.17
C PHE A 210 18.98 8.62 -12.90
N LEU A 211 18.56 9.29 -11.82
CA LEU A 211 19.27 9.20 -10.54
C LEU A 211 19.24 7.79 -9.92
N LEU A 212 18.20 7.00 -10.21
CA LEU A 212 18.09 5.59 -9.81
C LEU A 212 18.95 4.66 -10.68
N THR A 213 19.05 4.91 -11.99
CA THR A 213 19.70 4.01 -12.98
C THR A 213 21.13 4.38 -13.34
N ALA A 214 21.55 5.64 -13.20
CA ALA A 214 22.89 6.13 -13.55
C ALA A 214 24.02 5.50 -12.69
N ALA A 215 23.67 4.67 -11.71
CA ALA A 215 24.61 3.81 -11.00
C ALA A 215 24.45 2.35 -11.46
N SER A 216 24.96 2.05 -12.67
CA SER A 216 25.37 0.73 -13.19
C SER A 216 24.29 -0.34 -13.49
N ASP A 217 24.40 -0.92 -14.69
CA ASP A 217 23.58 -1.98 -15.30
C ASP A 217 23.47 -3.32 -14.52
N ASN A 218 23.95 -3.42 -13.27
CA ASN A 218 23.93 -4.70 -12.54
C ASN A 218 23.81 -4.61 -11.00
N VAL A 219 23.48 -3.46 -10.41
CA VAL A 219 23.24 -3.37 -8.95
C VAL A 219 21.89 -2.69 -8.68
N PRO A 220 20.87 -3.42 -8.20
CA PRO A 220 19.52 -2.86 -7.98
C PRO A 220 19.41 -1.90 -6.78
N GLU A 221 20.53 -1.51 -6.15
CA GLU A 221 20.50 -0.94 -4.80
C GLU A 221 21.59 0.12 -4.59
N LYS A 222 21.39 1.32 -5.14
CA LYS A 222 22.17 2.49 -4.71
C LYS A 222 21.71 2.90 -3.31
N ALA A 223 22.63 2.84 -2.34
CA ALA A 223 22.44 3.53 -1.07
C ALA A 223 22.71 5.02 -1.31
N PHE A 224 21.64 5.83 -1.41
CA PHE A 224 21.80 7.27 -1.57
C PHE A 224 22.54 7.88 -0.38
N SER A 225 23.48 8.78 -0.69
CA SER A 225 23.94 9.77 0.29
C SER A 225 22.79 10.68 0.74
N ALA A 226 22.97 11.44 1.83
CA ALA A 226 21.95 12.37 2.30
C ALA A 226 21.55 13.39 1.22
N GLN A 227 22.54 13.94 0.50
CA GLN A 227 22.32 14.91 -0.59
C GLN A 227 21.60 14.30 -1.79
N GLU A 228 21.99 13.11 -2.23
CA GLU A 228 21.30 12.43 -3.34
C GLU A 228 19.87 12.05 -2.97
N ARG A 229 19.63 11.67 -1.72
CA ARG A 229 18.29 11.39 -1.22
C ARG A 229 17.42 12.64 -1.22
N GLU A 230 17.96 13.78 -0.78
CA GLU A 230 17.25 15.06 -0.82
C GLU A 230 16.91 15.45 -2.26
N HIS A 231 17.88 15.34 -3.18
CA HIS A 231 17.67 15.61 -4.59
C HIS A 231 16.62 14.68 -5.22
N PHE A 232 16.69 13.37 -4.94
CA PHE A 232 15.68 12.40 -5.37
C PHE A 232 14.28 12.78 -4.88
N LEU A 233 14.15 13.14 -3.60
CA LEU A 233 12.88 13.55 -3.01
C LEU A 233 12.34 14.82 -3.66
N ALA A 234 13.20 15.78 -4.00
CA ALA A 234 12.80 16.99 -4.73
C ALA A 234 12.28 16.67 -6.14
N LEU A 235 13.00 15.83 -6.89
CA LEU A 235 12.60 15.40 -8.23
C LEU A 235 11.28 14.62 -8.20
N THR A 236 11.11 13.69 -7.26
CA THR A 236 9.86 12.93 -7.13
C THR A 236 8.67 13.82 -6.77
N LEU A 237 8.86 14.83 -5.92
CA LEU A 237 7.82 15.81 -5.60
C LEU A 237 7.44 16.64 -6.83
N GLN A 238 8.44 17.11 -7.59
CA GLN A 238 8.20 17.82 -8.85
C GLN A 238 7.44 16.94 -9.85
N GLY A 239 7.85 15.68 -10.02
CA GLY A 239 7.18 14.70 -10.87
C GLY A 239 5.73 14.49 -10.45
N SER A 240 5.44 14.35 -9.16
CA SER A 240 4.07 14.23 -8.64
C SER A 240 3.20 15.45 -8.95
N LEU A 241 3.75 16.67 -8.82
CA LEU A 241 3.04 17.91 -9.13
C LEU A 241 2.79 18.06 -10.64
N GLN A 242 3.76 17.70 -11.47
CA GLN A 242 3.60 17.70 -12.92
C GLN A 242 2.56 16.68 -13.37
N LEU A 243 2.56 15.48 -12.80
CA LEU A 243 1.55 14.46 -13.05
C LEU A 243 0.15 14.94 -12.63
N LEU A 244 0.02 15.64 -11.50
CA LEU A 244 -1.25 16.23 -11.08
C LEU A 244 -1.72 17.35 -12.04
N GLN A 245 -0.86 18.32 -12.32
CA GLN A 245 -1.26 19.55 -13.03
C GLN A 245 -1.38 19.35 -14.53
N GLN A 246 -0.38 18.72 -15.15
CA GLN A 246 -0.29 18.53 -16.60
C GLN A 246 -0.74 17.13 -17.01
N GLY A 247 -0.51 16.15 -16.13
CA GLY A 247 -0.84 14.77 -16.43
C GLY A 247 -2.34 14.45 -16.28
N LEU A 248 -2.94 14.96 -15.23
CA LEU A 248 -4.34 14.72 -14.91
C LEU A 248 -5.22 15.91 -15.28
N GLY A 249 -4.79 17.13 -14.93
CA GLY A 249 -5.57 18.33 -15.21
C GLY A 249 -6.97 18.27 -14.59
N GLN A 250 -7.91 19.04 -15.14
CA GLN A 250 -9.31 19.02 -14.72
C GLN A 250 -10.12 18.16 -15.70
N LEU A 251 -11.05 17.35 -15.20
CA LEU A 251 -11.97 16.65 -16.10
C LEU A 251 -12.87 17.65 -16.86
N PRO A 252 -13.15 17.41 -18.14
CA PRO A 252 -14.10 18.23 -18.88
C PRO A 252 -15.53 17.98 -18.38
N PHE A 253 -16.35 19.02 -18.37
CA PHE A 253 -17.77 18.90 -18.08
C PHE A 253 -18.51 18.30 -19.27
N SER A 254 -19.15 17.14 -19.08
CA SER A 254 -19.80 16.41 -20.17
C SER A 254 -21.03 17.14 -20.73
N ARG A 255 -22.09 17.36 -19.92
CA ARG A 255 -23.35 18.04 -20.29
C ARG A 255 -24.15 18.47 -19.05
N GLY A 256 -24.96 19.52 -19.18
CA GLY A 256 -25.89 19.98 -18.15
C GLY A 256 -26.16 21.50 -18.23
N ASN A 257 -26.86 22.04 -17.23
CA ASN A 257 -27.13 23.48 -17.15
C ASN A 257 -25.91 24.27 -16.65
N LYS A 258 -25.99 25.61 -16.69
CA LYS A 258 -24.89 26.50 -16.26
C LYS A 258 -24.49 26.25 -14.81
N GLU A 259 -25.45 26.04 -13.92
CA GLU A 259 -25.24 25.79 -12.49
C GLU A 259 -24.49 24.47 -12.25
N GLN A 260 -24.88 23.39 -12.94
CA GLN A 260 -24.19 22.09 -12.88
C GLN A 260 -22.75 22.19 -13.39
N ARG A 261 -22.51 23.01 -14.42
CA ARG A 261 -21.16 23.29 -14.91
C ARG A 261 -20.32 24.01 -13.85
N GLU A 262 -20.88 25.05 -13.23
CA GLU A 262 -20.20 25.81 -12.17
C GLU A 262 -19.89 24.92 -10.96
N TYR A 263 -20.86 24.11 -10.52
CA TYR A 263 -20.67 23.14 -9.44
C TYR A 263 -19.58 22.10 -9.79
N HIS A 264 -19.59 21.56 -11.00
CA HIS A 264 -18.56 20.62 -11.46
C HIS A 264 -17.17 21.26 -11.43
N VAL A 265 -17.03 22.50 -11.92
CA VAL A 265 -15.75 23.23 -11.90
C VAL A 265 -15.28 23.45 -10.46
N GLN A 266 -16.17 23.84 -9.55
CA GLN A 266 -15.83 24.02 -8.13
C GLN A 266 -15.36 22.72 -7.48
N GLN A 267 -16.04 21.60 -7.73
CA GLN A 267 -15.64 20.29 -7.21
C GLN A 267 -14.27 19.84 -7.73
N GLN A 268 -14.01 20.02 -9.02
CA GLN A 268 -12.71 19.69 -9.62
C GLN A 268 -11.59 20.59 -9.07
N GLN A 269 -11.86 21.88 -8.88
CA GLN A 269 -10.90 22.81 -8.28
C GLN A 269 -10.59 22.44 -6.83
N PHE A 270 -11.61 22.13 -6.03
CA PHE A 270 -11.43 21.66 -4.65
C PHE A 270 -10.57 20.40 -4.61
N LEU A 271 -10.88 19.40 -5.44
CA LEU A 271 -10.12 18.16 -5.51
C LEU A 271 -8.65 18.41 -5.88
N GLN A 272 -8.39 19.23 -6.91
CA GLN A 272 -7.01 19.57 -7.29
C GLN A 272 -6.25 20.28 -6.16
N GLN A 273 -6.87 21.26 -5.50
CA GLN A 273 -6.26 21.98 -4.38
C GLN A 273 -5.96 21.04 -3.21
N GLN A 274 -6.88 20.12 -2.91
CA GLN A 274 -6.72 19.14 -1.85
C GLN A 274 -5.59 18.13 -2.17
N LEU A 275 -5.53 17.63 -3.40
CA LEU A 275 -4.45 16.76 -3.87
C LEU A 275 -3.11 17.49 -3.80
N GLN A 276 -3.05 18.75 -4.24
CA GLN A 276 -1.83 19.56 -4.15
C GLN A 276 -1.41 19.75 -2.68
N ARG A 277 -2.34 20.11 -1.79
CA ARG A 277 -2.10 20.25 -0.34
C ARG A 277 -1.51 18.97 0.26
N PHE A 278 -2.01 17.81 -0.14
CA PHE A 278 -1.50 16.50 0.30
C PHE A 278 -0.12 16.18 -0.27
N ILE A 279 0.09 16.42 -1.56
CA ILE A 279 1.37 16.15 -2.22
C ILE A 279 2.49 17.02 -1.63
N THR A 280 2.23 18.30 -1.37
CA THR A 280 3.23 19.27 -0.89
C THR A 280 3.34 19.36 0.64
N ALA A 281 2.66 18.49 1.38
CA ALA A 281 2.68 18.54 2.84
C ALA A 281 4.10 18.26 3.38
N LYS A 282 4.64 19.20 4.15
CA LYS A 282 6.00 19.10 4.72
C LYS A 282 6.07 18.00 5.78
N ALA A 283 7.13 17.21 5.77
CA ALA A 283 7.28 16.01 6.58
C ALA A 283 7.18 16.25 8.10
N ASP A 284 7.63 17.42 8.56
CA ASP A 284 7.60 17.89 9.96
C ASP A 284 6.19 18.21 10.47
N THR A 285 5.24 18.50 9.57
CA THR A 285 3.84 18.76 9.94
C THR A 285 3.08 17.45 10.20
N PRO A 286 2.01 17.46 11.03
CA PRO A 286 1.15 16.29 11.20
C PRO A 286 0.59 15.76 9.87
N LEU A 287 0.26 16.67 8.93
CA LEU A 287 -0.23 16.29 7.62
C LEU A 287 0.84 15.63 6.74
N GLY A 288 2.09 16.13 6.70
CA GLY A 288 3.14 15.46 5.94
C GLY A 288 3.56 14.15 6.58
N SER A 289 3.63 14.09 7.91
CA SER A 289 3.88 12.87 8.66
C SER A 289 2.80 11.80 8.44
N LEU A 290 1.53 12.17 8.21
CA LEU A 290 0.46 11.25 7.81
C LEU A 290 0.82 10.45 6.54
N PHE A 291 1.60 11.03 5.62
CA PHE A 291 2.05 10.34 4.41
C PHE A 291 3.43 9.69 4.54
N LYS A 292 4.33 10.31 5.31
CA LYS A 292 5.74 9.86 5.45
C LYS A 292 5.90 8.67 6.39
N VAL A 293 5.15 8.64 7.49
CA VAL A 293 5.19 7.52 8.45
C VAL A 293 4.74 6.21 7.79
N PRO A 294 3.57 6.14 7.10
CA PRO A 294 3.21 4.99 6.27
C PRO A 294 4.23 4.66 5.18
N GLN A 295 4.81 5.67 4.50
CA GLN A 295 5.82 5.44 3.45
C GLN A 295 7.06 4.71 4.01
N ALA A 296 7.56 5.17 5.15
CA ALA A 296 8.73 4.59 5.80
C ALA A 296 8.43 3.15 6.27
N TYR A 297 7.29 2.93 6.91
CA TYR A 297 6.88 1.60 7.35
C TYR A 297 6.73 0.62 6.17
N THR A 298 6.03 1.01 5.10
CA THR A 298 5.89 0.20 3.89
C THR A 298 7.24 -0.18 3.29
N SER A 299 8.21 0.74 3.30
CA SER A 299 9.55 0.48 2.76
C SER A 299 10.34 -0.54 3.59
N ILE A 300 10.04 -0.68 4.88
CA ILE A 300 10.62 -1.69 5.77
C ILE A 300 9.92 -3.05 5.58
N VAL A 301 8.58 -3.05 5.52
CA VAL A 301 7.76 -4.27 5.46
C VAL A 301 7.82 -4.96 4.08
N LEU A 302 7.85 -4.17 3.02
CA LEU A 302 7.87 -4.61 1.63
C LEU A 302 9.14 -4.10 0.92
N PRO A 303 10.35 -4.50 1.33
CA PRO A 303 11.56 -3.96 0.73
C PRO A 303 11.73 -4.50 -0.68
N GLY A 304 12.10 -3.61 -1.61
CA GLY A 304 12.50 -3.98 -2.96
C GLY A 304 13.93 -4.54 -3.06
N ARG A 305 14.58 -4.79 -1.92
CA ARG A 305 16.00 -5.16 -1.81
C ARG A 305 16.20 -6.68 -1.77
N SER A 306 17.30 -7.14 -2.35
CA SER A 306 17.79 -8.52 -2.39
C SER A 306 17.99 -9.14 -1.00
N ARG A 307 18.32 -8.35 0.03
CA ARG A 307 18.51 -8.82 1.42
C ARG A 307 17.27 -8.59 2.29
N TYR A 308 16.15 -9.18 1.89
CA TYR A 308 14.94 -9.19 2.73
C TYR A 308 15.10 -10.12 3.95
N ASN A 309 15.10 -9.53 5.15
CA ASN A 309 15.09 -10.30 6.39
C ASN A 309 13.70 -10.25 7.05
N TYR A 310 12.89 -11.27 6.78
CA TYR A 310 11.54 -11.41 7.36
C TYR A 310 11.55 -11.34 8.89
N ASP A 311 12.50 -12.01 9.55
CA ASP A 311 12.63 -12.06 11.01
C ASP A 311 12.90 -10.69 11.65
N ALA A 312 13.32 -9.69 10.85
CA ALA A 312 13.62 -8.35 11.32
C ALA A 312 12.44 -7.38 11.22
N LEU A 313 11.33 -7.78 10.60
CA LEU A 313 10.15 -6.90 10.44
C LEU A 313 9.67 -6.28 11.75
N PRO A 314 9.62 -7.00 12.90
CA PRO A 314 9.17 -6.39 14.15
C PRO A 314 10.12 -5.33 14.73
N ARG A 315 11.32 -5.16 14.14
CA ARG A 315 12.25 -4.08 14.46
C ARG A 315 11.90 -2.75 13.78
N ALA A 316 10.89 -2.74 12.90
CA ALA A 316 10.42 -1.50 12.25
C ALA A 316 10.12 -0.40 13.26
N ALA A 317 9.51 -0.74 14.40
CA ALA A 317 9.20 0.21 15.47
C ALA A 317 10.44 0.91 16.02
N LEU A 318 11.51 0.15 16.27
CA LEU A 318 12.77 0.70 16.76
C LEU A 318 13.39 1.64 15.73
N LEU A 319 13.52 1.18 14.48
CA LEU A 319 14.12 1.96 13.39
C LEU A 319 13.36 3.26 13.13
N MET A 320 12.03 3.22 13.18
CA MET A 320 11.20 4.41 12.93
C MET A 320 11.22 5.38 14.10
N ARG A 321 11.26 4.90 15.35
CA ARG A 321 11.42 5.76 16.53
C ARG A 321 12.78 6.45 16.55
N GLU A 322 13.84 5.74 16.17
CA GLU A 322 15.18 6.34 16.02
C GLU A 322 15.21 7.42 14.92
N ALA A 323 14.51 7.20 13.80
CA ALA A 323 14.38 8.19 12.74
C ALA A 323 13.56 9.41 13.18
N ALA A 324 12.46 9.20 13.91
CA ALA A 324 11.69 10.28 14.49
C ALA A 324 12.50 11.10 15.50
N ALA A 325 13.34 10.46 16.31
CA ALA A 325 14.24 11.15 17.24
C ALA A 325 15.30 12.03 16.54
N ARG A 326 15.64 11.72 15.28
CA ARG A 326 16.49 12.58 14.42
C ARG A 326 15.73 13.69 13.72
N GLY A 327 14.40 13.74 13.85
CA GLY A 327 13.56 14.76 13.21
C GLY A 327 13.09 14.39 11.79
N ASP A 328 13.25 13.15 11.34
CA ASP A 328 12.85 12.74 9.98
C ASP A 328 11.31 12.83 9.77
N TYR A 329 10.54 12.63 10.85
CA TYR A 329 9.07 12.75 10.92
C TYR A 329 8.59 12.75 12.37
N ASN A 330 7.30 13.06 12.57
CA ASN A 330 6.70 13.20 13.90
C ASN A 330 6.60 11.86 14.66
N GLY A 331 7.23 11.79 15.85
CA GLY A 331 7.24 10.60 16.69
C GLY A 331 5.88 10.16 17.24
N LEU A 332 4.97 11.10 17.53
CA LEU A 332 3.60 10.78 17.96
C LEU A 332 2.87 9.97 16.88
N LEU A 333 3.05 10.33 15.60
CA LEU A 333 2.42 9.62 14.49
C LEU A 333 3.02 8.22 14.28
N VAL A 334 4.31 8.04 14.61
CA VAL A 334 4.94 6.71 14.65
C VAL A 334 4.25 5.86 15.72
N ASP A 335 4.08 6.39 16.93
CA ASP A 335 3.43 5.65 18.01
C ASP A 335 1.95 5.37 17.70
N CYS A 336 1.22 6.31 17.09
CA CYS A 336 -0.12 6.06 16.56
C CYS A 336 -0.13 4.94 15.51
N LEU A 337 0.81 4.92 14.58
CA LEU A 337 0.91 3.81 13.62
C LEU A 337 1.10 2.47 14.34
N PHE A 338 2.03 2.38 15.30
CA PHE A 338 2.29 1.14 16.05
C PHE A 338 1.16 0.78 17.04
N ARG A 339 0.31 1.72 17.42
CA ARG A 339 -0.97 1.45 18.09
C ARG A 339 -1.96 0.74 17.18
N ILE A 340 -1.96 1.08 15.89
CA ILE A 340 -2.84 0.48 14.87
C ILE A 340 -2.33 -0.90 14.45
N VAL A 341 -1.06 -1.02 14.06
CA VAL A 341 -0.54 -2.26 13.43
C VAL A 341 0.13 -3.22 14.41
N GLY A 342 0.55 -2.75 15.58
CA GLY A 342 1.41 -3.50 16.50
C GLY A 342 2.85 -3.65 16.01
N LEU A 343 3.68 -4.38 16.74
CA LEU A 343 5.06 -4.67 16.31
C LEU A 343 5.11 -5.63 15.13
N PHE A 344 4.12 -6.52 15.00
CA PHE A 344 4.09 -7.56 13.99
C PHE A 344 3.07 -7.16 12.89
N PRO A 345 3.50 -6.97 11.63
CA PRO A 345 2.59 -6.58 10.56
C PRO A 345 1.49 -7.62 10.33
N GLN A 346 0.32 -7.18 9.85
CA GLN A 346 -0.75 -8.10 9.45
C GLN A 346 -0.24 -9.03 8.34
N GLY A 347 -0.55 -10.32 8.47
CA GLY A 347 0.00 -11.38 7.63
C GLY A 347 1.37 -11.92 8.09
N TYR A 348 1.93 -11.43 9.20
CA TYR A 348 3.19 -11.95 9.74
C TYR A 348 3.00 -13.34 10.38
N GLY A 349 3.88 -14.29 10.06
CA GLY A 349 3.83 -15.65 10.59
C GLY A 349 4.51 -15.78 11.95
N MET A 350 3.69 -16.04 12.96
CA MET A 350 4.10 -16.22 14.35
C MET A 350 4.34 -17.69 14.69
N VAL A 351 5.38 -17.95 15.48
CA VAL A 351 5.60 -19.26 16.11
C VAL A 351 5.39 -19.08 17.61
N PHE A 352 4.58 -19.93 18.23
CA PHE A 352 4.26 -19.82 19.65
C PHE A 352 4.20 -21.17 20.35
N THR A 353 4.34 -21.16 21.67
CA THR A 353 4.10 -22.31 22.53
C THR A 353 2.62 -22.34 22.96
N PRO A 354 1.85 -23.39 22.63
CA PRO A 354 0.46 -23.50 23.08
C PRO A 354 0.38 -23.84 24.58
N LEU A 355 -0.68 -23.39 25.23
CA LEU A 355 -1.02 -23.84 26.59
C LEU A 355 -1.65 -25.23 26.57
N GLY A 356 -1.38 -26.01 27.61
CA GLY A 356 -2.12 -27.24 27.93
C GLY A 356 -3.38 -26.98 28.72
N ASP A 357 -4.12 -28.06 28.98
CA ASP A 357 -5.36 -28.02 29.75
C ASP A 357 -5.13 -27.57 31.21
N ASP A 358 -3.90 -27.71 31.70
CA ASP A 358 -3.41 -27.22 33.00
C ASP A 358 -3.00 -25.73 32.98
N GLY A 359 -3.18 -25.05 31.85
CA GLY A 359 -2.77 -23.66 31.65
C GLY A 359 -1.25 -23.47 31.55
N LYS A 360 -0.45 -24.54 31.46
CA LYS A 360 1.00 -24.44 31.36
C LYS A 360 1.48 -24.50 29.90
N PRO A 361 2.57 -23.79 29.56
CA PRO A 361 3.18 -23.87 28.24
C PRO A 361 3.63 -25.29 27.93
N GLN A 362 3.19 -25.85 26.81
CA GLN A 362 3.60 -27.17 26.36
C GLN A 362 5.03 -27.13 25.77
N LEU A 363 5.76 -28.24 25.83
CA LEU A 363 7.07 -28.36 25.19
C LEU A 363 6.94 -28.69 23.69
N LYS A 364 6.17 -27.86 22.98
CA LYS A 364 6.00 -27.88 21.52
C LYS A 364 5.76 -26.46 21.02
N TYR A 365 5.73 -26.28 19.71
CA TYR A 365 5.31 -25.02 19.11
C TYR A 365 4.27 -25.24 18.01
N GLU A 366 3.49 -24.20 17.77
CA GLU A 366 2.44 -24.11 16.76
C GLU A 366 2.59 -22.78 16.01
N PHE A 367 1.87 -22.66 14.90
CA PHE A 367 1.90 -21.53 14.00
C PHE A 367 0.61 -20.74 14.06
N ALA A 368 0.77 -19.42 14.00
CA ALA A 368 -0.32 -18.46 13.91
C ALA A 368 0.05 -17.36 12.89
N ILE A 369 -0.94 -16.61 12.44
CA ILE A 369 -0.77 -15.47 11.53
C ILE A 369 -1.45 -14.25 12.14
N VAL A 370 -0.76 -13.12 12.18
CA VAL A 370 -1.35 -11.84 12.63
C VAL A 370 -2.50 -11.45 11.69
N ASN A 371 -3.72 -11.36 12.20
CA ASN A 371 -4.92 -11.21 11.37
C ASN A 371 -5.82 -10.03 11.76
N SER A 372 -5.44 -9.21 12.74
CA SER A 372 -6.23 -8.05 13.17
C SER A 372 -5.35 -6.83 13.44
N LEU A 373 -6.00 -5.67 13.47
CA LEU A 373 -5.43 -4.38 13.87
C LEU A 373 -5.75 -4.10 15.35
N TYR A 374 -5.16 -3.03 15.87
CA TYR A 374 -5.37 -2.51 17.23
C TYR A 374 -5.14 -3.55 18.33
N PRO A 375 -3.94 -4.17 18.42
CA PRO A 375 -3.63 -4.98 19.58
C PRO A 375 -3.62 -4.12 20.85
N GLU A 376 -4.05 -4.68 21.98
CA GLU A 376 -4.06 -3.96 23.26
C GLU A 376 -2.68 -3.43 23.64
N LYS A 377 -1.64 -4.23 23.36
CA LYS A 377 -0.24 -3.88 23.49
C LYS A 377 0.49 -4.19 22.17
N PRO A 378 1.36 -3.30 21.66
CA PRO A 378 2.04 -3.52 20.38
C PRO A 378 2.80 -4.86 20.29
N GLU A 379 3.35 -5.33 21.41
CA GLU A 379 4.10 -6.59 21.51
C GLU A 379 3.24 -7.85 21.62
N GLN A 380 1.92 -7.71 21.81
CA GLN A 380 0.95 -8.81 21.96
C GLN A 380 -0.03 -8.83 20.77
N PRO A 381 0.39 -9.41 19.62
CA PRO A 381 -0.44 -9.37 18.41
C PRO A 381 -1.68 -10.26 18.53
N LEU A 382 -2.74 -9.84 17.83
CA LEU A 382 -3.93 -10.64 17.61
C LEU A 382 -3.72 -11.54 16.38
N CYS A 383 -3.81 -12.86 16.60
CA CYS A 383 -3.45 -13.86 15.61
C CYS A 383 -4.53 -14.91 15.41
N ARG A 384 -4.68 -15.40 14.17
CA ARG A 384 -5.37 -16.65 13.86
C ARG A 384 -4.40 -17.82 14.04
N VAL A 385 -4.74 -18.78 14.89
CA VAL A 385 -3.99 -20.04 14.99
C VAL A 385 -4.25 -20.87 13.73
N VAL A 386 -3.19 -21.33 13.07
CA VAL A 386 -3.28 -22.07 11.80
C VAL A 386 -2.67 -23.47 11.86
N SER A 387 -2.17 -23.88 13.03
CA SER A 387 -1.80 -25.28 13.27
C SER A 387 -2.27 -25.76 14.63
N ARG A 388 -2.52 -27.07 14.72
CA ARG A 388 -2.78 -27.76 15.99
C ARG A 388 -2.27 -29.17 15.91
N ASN A 389 -1.55 -29.59 16.95
CA ASN A 389 -0.81 -30.84 16.98
C ASN A 389 0.13 -30.95 15.77
N GLN A 390 0.79 -29.84 15.45
CA GLN A 390 1.82 -29.76 14.40
C GLN A 390 1.29 -30.06 12.99
N GLN A 391 0.00 -29.89 12.76
CA GLN A 391 -0.62 -30.00 11.45
C GLN A 391 -1.38 -28.72 11.12
N TYR A 392 -1.30 -28.29 9.86
CA TYR A 392 -2.03 -27.13 9.37
C TYR A 392 -3.55 -27.34 9.49
N ARG A 393 -4.26 -26.27 9.84
CA ARG A 393 -5.72 -26.25 9.93
C ARG A 393 -6.26 -24.98 9.30
N ASN A 394 -7.40 -25.13 8.61
CA ASN A 394 -8.19 -24.02 8.08
C ASN A 394 -9.24 -23.50 9.07
N THR A 395 -9.56 -24.27 10.12
CA THR A 395 -10.52 -23.93 11.18
C THR A 395 -9.79 -23.65 12.49
N GLY A 396 -9.32 -22.41 12.64
CA GLY A 396 -8.62 -21.93 13.81
C GLY A 396 -9.44 -20.94 14.66
N TYR A 397 -8.99 -20.70 15.88
CA TYR A 397 -9.50 -19.63 16.74
C TYR A 397 -8.51 -18.46 16.76
N ASN A 398 -8.97 -17.30 17.26
CA ASN A 398 -8.12 -16.14 17.42
C ASN A 398 -7.52 -16.10 18.84
N ILE A 399 -6.29 -15.61 18.96
CA ILE A 399 -5.59 -15.44 20.23
C ILE A 399 -4.96 -14.05 20.32
N SER A 400 -4.87 -13.50 21.53
CA SER A 400 -3.89 -12.45 21.83
C SER A 400 -2.62 -13.13 22.30
N LEU A 401 -1.54 -13.01 21.55
CA LEU A 401 -0.33 -13.79 21.80
C LEU A 401 0.62 -13.04 22.75
N SER A 402 0.74 -13.54 23.98
CA SER A 402 1.64 -12.96 24.97
C SER A 402 3.13 -13.08 24.58
N THR A 403 3.95 -12.16 25.08
CA THR A 403 5.41 -12.17 24.86
C THR A 403 6.09 -13.40 25.46
N GLU A 404 5.49 -14.00 26.49
CA GLU A 404 5.98 -15.20 27.13
C GLU A 404 5.88 -16.40 26.19
N LEU A 405 4.78 -16.57 25.48
CA LEU A 405 4.54 -17.74 24.63
C LEU A 405 5.05 -17.57 23.20
N ASN A 406 5.38 -16.36 22.81
CA ASN A 406 5.80 -16.01 21.46
C ASN A 406 7.32 -16.25 21.24
N LEU A 407 7.67 -17.16 20.34
CA LEU A 407 9.06 -17.55 20.05
C LEU A 407 9.89 -16.42 19.40
N TYR A 408 9.28 -15.29 19.01
CA TYR A 408 10.03 -14.08 18.66
C TYR A 408 10.78 -13.51 19.87
N PHE A 409 10.29 -13.69 21.08
CA PHE A 409 10.95 -13.24 22.31
C PHE A 409 11.86 -14.32 22.90
N LYS A 410 12.91 -13.88 23.58
CA LYS A 410 13.93 -14.76 24.16
C LYS A 410 13.36 -15.73 25.21
N PRO A 411 12.49 -15.31 26.16
CA PRO A 411 11.98 -16.20 27.21
C PRO A 411 11.24 -17.44 26.66
N ALA A 412 10.40 -17.26 25.64
CA ALA A 412 9.69 -18.36 24.97
C ALA A 412 10.65 -19.40 24.37
N ARG A 413 11.69 -18.91 23.67
CA ARG A 413 12.67 -19.78 23.02
C ARG A 413 13.52 -20.55 24.01
N ASP A 414 13.97 -19.89 25.08
CA ASP A 414 14.87 -20.51 26.03
C ASP A 414 14.19 -21.67 26.78
N ARG A 415 12.86 -21.61 26.97
CA ARG A 415 12.07 -22.77 27.45
C ARG A 415 12.14 -23.97 26.51
N LEU A 416 11.99 -23.77 25.20
CA LEU A 416 12.05 -24.87 24.22
C LEU A 416 13.45 -25.41 23.99
N LYS A 417 14.50 -24.60 24.16
CA LYS A 417 15.91 -25.05 24.05
C LYS A 417 16.32 -26.07 25.12
N THR A 418 15.52 -26.27 26.16
CA THR A 418 15.74 -27.33 27.15
C THR A 418 15.51 -28.72 26.58
N LEU A 419 14.80 -28.84 25.44
CA LEU A 419 14.55 -30.10 24.77
C LEU A 419 15.80 -30.64 24.05
N PRO A 420 15.98 -31.98 23.99
CA PRO A 420 17.01 -32.59 23.16
C PRO A 420 16.88 -32.19 21.68
N GLU A 421 18.02 -32.04 21.00
CA GLU A 421 18.06 -31.67 19.57
C GLU A 421 17.24 -32.61 18.68
N GLN A 422 17.27 -33.91 18.95
CA GLN A 422 16.47 -34.90 18.22
C GLN A 422 14.97 -34.59 18.32
N ARG A 423 14.49 -34.22 19.51
CA ARG A 423 13.09 -33.86 19.72
C ARG A 423 12.73 -32.57 18.98
N LEU A 424 13.60 -31.58 18.97
CA LEU A 424 13.38 -30.34 18.21
C LEU A 424 13.32 -30.59 16.70
N LYS A 425 14.15 -31.50 16.17
CA LYS A 425 14.10 -31.93 14.76
C LYS A 425 12.78 -32.62 14.43
N GLU A 426 12.30 -33.52 15.30
CA GLU A 426 11.00 -34.17 15.13
C GLU A 426 9.85 -33.14 15.06
N LEU A 427 9.82 -32.18 15.99
CA LEU A 427 8.82 -31.12 16.01
C LEU A 427 8.83 -30.28 14.72
N LEU A 428 10.01 -30.03 14.17
CA LEU A 428 10.16 -29.25 12.94
C LEU A 428 9.73 -30.02 11.69
N ASN A 429 10.10 -31.30 11.59
CA ASN A 429 9.72 -32.16 10.48
C ASN A 429 8.22 -32.43 10.41
N MET A 430 7.53 -32.48 11.56
CA MET A 430 6.07 -32.69 11.58
C MET A 430 5.29 -31.50 10.98
N LEU A 431 5.76 -30.27 11.19
CA LEU A 431 5.13 -29.05 10.68
C LEU A 431 5.56 -28.69 9.24
N TYR A 432 6.78 -29.04 8.85
CA TYR A 432 7.34 -28.79 7.52
C TYR A 432 7.55 -30.09 6.75
N GLN A 433 6.47 -30.76 6.34
CA GLN A 433 6.57 -31.97 5.50
C GLN A 433 7.35 -31.71 4.19
N ASP A 434 7.36 -30.46 3.69
CA ASP A 434 8.15 -30.00 2.53
C ASP A 434 9.49 -29.32 2.91
N GLY A 435 9.91 -29.42 4.17
CA GLY A 435 11.25 -29.08 4.66
C GLY A 435 11.91 -27.88 4.01
N GLU A 436 11.41 -26.65 4.25
CA GLU A 436 12.18 -25.45 3.88
C GLU A 436 13.53 -25.54 4.61
N ALA A 437 14.60 -25.87 3.88
CA ALA A 437 15.95 -26.16 4.41
C ALA A 437 16.47 -25.06 5.36
N LYS A 438 15.97 -23.84 5.18
CA LYS A 438 16.24 -22.69 6.04
C LYS A 438 15.73 -22.87 7.49
N TYR A 439 14.58 -23.50 7.72
CA TYR A 439 14.07 -23.74 9.09
C TYR A 439 14.79 -24.91 9.76
N LEU A 440 15.19 -25.94 9.01
CA LEU A 440 16.02 -27.04 9.55
C LEU A 440 17.35 -26.53 10.12
N SER A 441 17.90 -25.45 9.57
CA SER A 441 19.11 -24.79 10.11
C SER A 441 18.90 -24.13 11.48
N ARG A 442 17.65 -23.90 11.90
CA ARG A 442 17.28 -23.26 13.17
C ARG A 442 16.16 -24.05 13.87
N LEU A 443 16.57 -24.97 14.73
CA LEU A 443 15.69 -25.87 15.51
C LEU A 443 14.57 -25.16 16.31
N VAL A 444 14.75 -23.88 16.64
CA VAL A 444 13.73 -23.05 17.30
C VAL A 444 13.52 -21.78 16.46
N PRO A 445 12.58 -21.80 15.48
CA PRO A 445 12.34 -20.66 14.61
C PRO A 445 11.65 -19.51 15.37
N LYS A 446 12.01 -18.26 15.03
CA LYS A 446 11.40 -17.06 15.63
C LYS A 446 10.06 -16.67 14.99
N CYS A 447 9.87 -17.09 13.75
CA CYS A 447 8.77 -16.78 12.87
C CYS A 447 8.75 -17.80 11.73
N TRP A 448 7.68 -17.80 10.96
CA TRP A 448 7.55 -18.65 9.77
C TRP A 448 6.95 -17.82 8.62
N GLN A 449 7.09 -18.29 7.38
CA GLN A 449 6.55 -17.61 6.20
C GLN A 449 5.22 -18.27 5.79
N PRO A 450 4.09 -17.55 5.83
CA PRO A 450 2.78 -18.12 5.54
C PRO A 450 2.45 -18.28 4.06
N GLU A 451 3.40 -18.04 3.15
CA GLU A 451 3.18 -18.04 1.71
C GLU A 451 2.63 -19.37 1.19
N ASN A 452 3.35 -20.47 1.47
CA ASN A 452 2.95 -21.81 1.02
C ASN A 452 1.60 -22.20 1.63
N PHE A 453 1.40 -21.92 2.93
CA PHE A 453 0.12 -22.14 3.59
C PHE A 453 -1.02 -21.39 2.89
N PHE A 454 -0.81 -20.12 2.55
CA PHE A 454 -1.82 -19.24 1.95
C PHE A 454 -2.07 -19.49 0.46
N SER A 455 -1.14 -20.15 -0.24
CA SER A 455 -1.34 -20.55 -1.64
C SER A 455 -2.48 -21.56 -1.83
N VAL A 456 -2.81 -22.30 -0.77
CA VAL A 456 -3.92 -23.26 -0.73
C VAL A 456 -5.24 -22.50 -0.52
N PRO A 457 -6.21 -22.57 -1.44
CA PRO A 457 -7.46 -21.80 -1.36
C PRO A 457 -8.25 -21.97 -0.06
N GLU A 458 -8.28 -23.18 0.47
CA GLU A 458 -8.97 -23.55 1.71
C GLU A 458 -8.38 -22.84 2.94
N HIS A 459 -7.13 -22.39 2.84
CA HIS A 459 -6.38 -21.72 3.90
C HIS A 459 -6.46 -20.19 3.82
N GLN A 460 -7.06 -19.64 2.75
CA GLN A 460 -7.13 -18.19 2.53
C GLN A 460 -8.16 -17.50 3.43
N ASN A 461 -8.88 -18.22 4.29
CA ASN A 461 -9.92 -17.67 5.14
C ASN A 461 -9.44 -17.34 6.58
N LEU A 462 -8.50 -16.39 6.69
CA LEU A 462 -7.83 -16.05 7.96
C LEU A 462 -8.54 -14.96 8.79
N TRP A 463 -9.45 -14.21 8.17
CA TRP A 463 -9.89 -12.91 8.69
C TRP A 463 -11.35 -12.84 9.17
N HIS A 464 -12.12 -13.93 9.06
CA HIS A 464 -13.45 -13.96 9.65
C HIS A 464 -13.40 -14.07 11.17
N SER A 465 -14.37 -13.42 11.82
CA SER A 465 -14.63 -13.47 13.27
C SER A 465 -14.76 -14.92 13.74
N ALA A 466 -13.73 -15.42 14.40
CA ALA A 466 -13.84 -16.63 15.20
C ALA A 466 -13.72 -16.27 16.67
N GLN A 467 -14.16 -17.19 17.55
CA GLN A 467 -14.02 -17.02 18.99
C GLN A 467 -12.58 -16.63 19.35
N GLN A 468 -12.45 -15.53 20.09
CA GLN A 468 -11.19 -15.12 20.69
C GLN A 468 -11.00 -15.94 21.98
N ARG A 469 -9.84 -16.59 22.09
CA ARG A 469 -9.43 -17.31 23.30
C ARG A 469 -8.26 -16.60 23.93
N GLN A 470 -8.22 -16.59 25.26
CA GLN A 470 -6.98 -16.28 25.95
C GLN A 470 -5.99 -17.40 25.67
N ASN A 471 -4.74 -17.01 25.42
CA ASN A 471 -3.68 -17.94 25.11
C ASN A 471 -2.47 -17.65 25.95
#